data_AF-A0A6C0DFC7-F1
#
_entry.id   AF-A0A6C0DFC7-F1
#
_cell.length_a   1.000
_cell.length_b   1.000
_cell.length_c   1.000
_cell.angle_alpha   90.00
_cell.angle_beta   90.00
_cell.angle_gamma   90.00
#
_symmetry.space_group_name_H-M   'P 1'
#
loop_
_entity.id
_entity.type
_entity.pdbx_description
1 polymer ?
#
loop_
_entity_poly.entity_id
_entity_poly.type
_entity_poly.pdbx_seq_one_letter_code
_entity_poly.pdbx_strand_id
1 'polypeptide(L)'
;MCLSTELLLAAAGVLIIVCLGIMYFKTYAPIVIQMPNQQNRRSETVITTPLSPNIIDARFSRAPEPLRDWMAPPEFPPRGGIASIPINIPTQGLPESFQPIGNISVGDGKVLPLYGRRTYYGSSDRWQYYTRTDTYNPVPLPLRQGNRDCMDDVGCPEVYSGDHLEVEGTGQRGKVRIFRMDGPRYVPGLL
;
A
#
# COMPACT_ATOMS: atom_id res chain seq x y z
N MET A 1 -50.05 20.54 -54.16
CA MET A 1 -49.52 21.72 -53.46
C MET A 1 -48.01 21.56 -53.39
N CYS A 2 -47.26 22.35 -54.16
CA CYS A 2 -45.80 22.27 -54.23
C CYS A 2 -45.21 23.05 -53.05
N LEU A 3 -44.68 22.34 -52.06
CA LEU A 3 -43.89 22.97 -51.01
C LEU A 3 -42.59 23.47 -51.66
N SER A 4 -42.31 24.77 -51.57
CA SER A 4 -41.12 25.37 -52.15
C SER A 4 -39.86 24.74 -51.55
N THR A 5 -38.85 24.50 -52.39
CA THR A 5 -37.55 23.94 -52.00
C THR A 5 -36.90 24.74 -50.86
N GLU A 6 -37.12 26.06 -50.84
CA GLU A 6 -36.67 26.97 -49.79
C GLU A 6 -37.26 26.64 -48.40
N LEU A 7 -38.54 26.25 -48.35
CA LEU A 7 -39.19 25.88 -47.08
C LEU A 7 -38.61 24.57 -46.52
N LEU A 8 -38.23 23.66 -47.41
CA LEU A 8 -37.67 22.35 -47.07
C LEU A 8 -36.25 22.48 -46.51
N LEU A 9 -35.43 23.35 -47.12
CA LEU A 9 -34.08 23.66 -46.62
C LEU A 9 -34.11 24.40 -45.28
N ALA A 10 -35.04 25.35 -45.10
CA ALA A 10 -35.21 26.06 -43.83
C ALA A 10 -35.64 25.10 -42.70
N ALA A 11 -36.60 24.19 -42.97
CA ALA A 11 -37.06 23.20 -41.99
C ALA A 11 -35.95 22.21 -41.60
N ALA A 12 -35.14 21.76 -42.56
CA ALA A 12 -34.00 20.90 -42.28
C ALA A 12 -32.92 21.59 -41.42
N GLY A 13 -32.64 22.87 -41.67
CA GLY A 13 -31.69 23.66 -40.87
C GLY A 13 -32.13 23.80 -39.41
N VAL A 14 -33.42 24.06 -39.16
CA VAL A 14 -33.96 24.17 -37.80
C VAL A 14 -33.86 22.83 -37.06
N LEU A 15 -34.15 21.70 -37.73
CA LEU A 15 -34.02 20.37 -37.12
C LEU A 15 -32.58 20.05 -36.72
N ILE A 16 -31.59 20.43 -37.54
CA ILE A 16 -30.17 20.20 -37.23
C ILE A 16 -29.74 20.99 -35.99
N ILE A 17 -30.14 22.26 -35.88
CA ILE A 17 -29.82 23.10 -34.72
C ILE A 17 -30.45 22.54 -33.44
N VAL A 18 -31.71 22.09 -33.51
CA VAL A 18 -32.39 21.45 -32.37
C VAL A 18 -31.69 20.16 -31.95
N CYS A 19 -31.29 19.31 -32.91
CA CYS A 19 -30.54 18.08 -32.63
C CYS A 19 -29.18 18.36 -31.97
N LEU A 20 -28.44 19.35 -32.46
CA LEU A 20 -27.16 19.76 -31.87
C LEU A 20 -27.34 20.31 -30.44
N GLY A 21 -28.40 21.08 -30.20
CA GLY A 21 -28.76 21.54 -28.86
C GLY A 21 -29.03 20.39 -27.88
N ILE A 22 -29.83 19.40 -28.28
CA ILE A 22 -30.15 18.23 -27.44
C ILE A 22 -28.89 17.40 -27.11
N MET A 23 -28.01 17.21 -28.10
CA MET A 23 -26.73 16.52 -27.91
C MET A 23 -25.83 17.26 -26.91
N TYR A 24 -25.73 18.58 -27.03
CA TYR A 24 -25.00 19.43 -26.09
C TYR A 24 -25.56 19.25 -24.67
N PHE A 25 -26.88 19.38 -24.47
CA PHE A 25 -27.49 19.25 -23.13
C PHE A 25 -27.25 17.88 -22.47
N LYS A 26 -27.22 16.77 -23.24
CA LYS A 26 -26.92 15.44 -22.69
C LYS A 26 -25.47 15.29 -22.23
N THR A 27 -24.52 16.00 -22.84
CA THR A 27 -23.10 15.94 -22.46
C THR A 27 -22.77 16.72 -21.17
N TYR A 28 -23.69 17.57 -20.67
CA TYR A 28 -23.49 18.33 -19.43
C TYR A 28 -24.11 17.71 -18.17
N ALA A 29 -24.64 16.49 -18.22
CA ALA A 29 -25.13 15.83 -17.02
C ALA A 29 -23.94 15.41 -16.13
N PRO A 30 -23.74 16.00 -14.93
CA PRO A 30 -22.63 15.62 -14.06
C PRO A 30 -22.85 14.21 -13.51
N ILE A 31 -21.79 13.40 -13.53
CA ILE A 31 -21.75 12.09 -12.88
C ILE A 31 -21.80 12.30 -11.37
N VAL A 32 -22.95 12.02 -10.76
CA VAL A 32 -23.11 12.02 -9.30
C VAL A 32 -22.54 10.70 -8.77
N ILE A 33 -21.35 10.74 -8.18
CA ILE A 33 -20.77 9.60 -7.47
C ILE A 33 -21.51 9.46 -6.13
N GLN A 34 -22.46 8.54 -6.04
CA GLN A 34 -23.05 8.13 -4.77
C GLN A 34 -22.00 7.36 -3.95
N MET A 35 -21.48 8.00 -2.90
CA MET A 35 -20.63 7.31 -1.92
C MET A 35 -21.47 6.23 -1.20
N PRO A 36 -20.98 4.99 -1.06
CA PRO A 36 -21.68 3.96 -0.31
C PRO A 36 -21.79 4.40 1.15
N ASN A 37 -23.02 4.38 1.64
CA ASN A 37 -23.38 4.73 3.01
C ASN A 37 -22.66 3.81 4.01
N GLN A 38 -21.78 4.39 4.83
CA GLN A 38 -21.00 3.71 5.89
C GLN A 38 -21.88 3.39 7.11
N GLN A 39 -23.05 2.77 6.91
CA GLN A 39 -24.00 2.52 7.99
C GLN A 39 -23.92 1.10 8.56
N ASN A 40 -22.89 0.33 8.23
CA ASN A 40 -22.69 -1.02 8.75
C ASN A 40 -21.24 -1.28 9.21
N ARG A 41 -20.68 -0.41 10.05
CA ARG A 41 -19.68 -0.85 11.02
C ARG A 41 -20.42 -1.55 12.14
N ARG A 42 -20.50 -2.88 12.05
CA ARG A 42 -20.84 -3.74 13.18
C ARG A 42 -19.82 -3.40 14.28
N SER A 43 -20.30 -2.77 15.35
CA SER A 43 -19.50 -2.51 16.54
C SER A 43 -19.00 -3.87 17.03
N GLU A 44 -17.70 -4.10 17.04
CA GLU A 44 -17.12 -5.23 17.74
C GLU A 44 -17.29 -4.95 19.23
N THR A 45 -18.21 -5.68 19.86
CA THR A 45 -18.47 -5.61 21.29
C THR A 45 -17.21 -6.08 22.01
N VAL A 46 -16.49 -5.14 22.63
CA VAL A 46 -15.42 -5.44 23.59
C VAL A 46 -16.05 -6.31 24.69
N ILE A 47 -15.61 -7.56 24.80
CA ILE A 47 -15.98 -8.44 25.91
C ILE A 47 -15.24 -7.93 27.15
N THR A 48 -15.82 -6.97 27.87
CA THR A 48 -15.49 -6.77 29.28
C THR A 48 -16.17 -7.89 30.06
N THR A 49 -15.40 -8.91 30.45
CA THR A 49 -15.85 -9.92 31.40
C THR A 49 -16.18 -9.24 32.75
N PRO A 50 -17.36 -9.47 33.34
CA PRO A 50 -17.68 -8.92 34.65
C PRO A 50 -16.87 -9.63 35.73
N LEU A 51 -16.17 -8.86 36.58
CA LEU A 51 -15.54 -9.38 37.80
C LEU A 51 -16.61 -9.98 38.71
N SER A 52 -16.46 -11.25 39.03
CA SER A 52 -17.21 -11.95 40.08
C SER A 52 -16.90 -11.33 41.46
N PRO A 53 -17.91 -11.10 42.33
CA PRO A 53 -17.73 -10.36 43.58
C PRO A 53 -17.06 -11.14 44.74
N ASN A 54 -16.46 -12.31 44.49
CA ASN A 54 -15.95 -13.21 45.53
C ASN A 54 -14.45 -13.54 45.45
N ILE A 55 -13.60 -12.64 44.96
CA ILE A 55 -12.14 -12.76 45.16
C ILE A 55 -11.74 -11.93 46.37
N ILE A 56 -11.89 -12.53 47.56
CA ILE A 56 -11.15 -12.09 48.75
C ILE A 56 -9.69 -12.42 48.47
N ASP A 57 -8.89 -11.37 48.45
CA ASP A 57 -7.51 -11.39 48.01
C ASP A 57 -6.63 -12.19 48.98
N ALA A 58 -6.45 -13.50 48.72
CA ALA A 58 -5.63 -14.40 49.55
C ALA A 58 -4.13 -14.04 49.55
N ARG A 59 -3.74 -12.95 48.87
CA ARG A 59 -2.38 -12.41 48.81
C ARG A 59 -1.83 -12.01 50.19
N PHE A 60 -2.67 -11.81 51.21
CA PHE A 60 -2.23 -11.45 52.56
C PHE A 60 -2.35 -12.58 53.59
N SER A 61 -3.01 -13.70 53.27
CA SER A 61 -3.27 -14.79 54.23
C SER A 61 -2.28 -15.95 54.15
N ARG A 62 -1.35 -15.93 53.18
CA ARG A 62 -0.34 -16.97 53.00
C ARG A 62 1.05 -16.34 52.91
N ALA A 63 2.00 -16.88 53.68
CA ALA A 63 3.40 -16.49 53.57
C ALA A 63 3.89 -16.76 52.13
N PRO A 64 4.72 -15.86 51.53
CA PRO A 64 5.22 -16.05 50.18
C PRO A 64 6.05 -17.34 50.11
N GLU A 65 5.81 -18.12 49.05
CA GLU A 65 6.58 -19.34 48.82
C GLU A 65 8.04 -18.99 48.54
N PRO A 66 9.01 -19.81 49.00
CA PRO A 66 10.42 -19.52 48.81
C PRO A 66 10.73 -19.39 47.31
N LEU A 67 11.50 -18.35 46.96
CA LEU A 67 11.81 -17.97 45.57
C LEU A 67 12.60 -19.04 44.79
N ARG A 68 13.07 -20.12 45.44
CA ARG A 68 13.86 -21.18 44.82
C ARG A 68 13.51 -22.55 45.40
N ASP A 69 12.85 -23.37 44.59
CA ASP A 69 12.64 -24.79 44.87
C ASP A 69 13.91 -25.57 44.48
N TRP A 70 14.61 -26.12 45.47
CA TRP A 70 15.84 -26.89 45.27
C TRP A 70 15.59 -28.28 44.69
N MET A 71 14.33 -28.71 44.60
CA MET A 71 13.91 -30.01 44.04
C MET A 71 13.22 -29.88 42.69
N ALA A 72 13.25 -28.70 42.06
CA ALA A 72 12.68 -28.53 40.74
C ALA A 72 13.39 -29.46 39.73
N PRO A 73 12.65 -30.20 38.89
CA PRO A 73 13.26 -30.98 37.82
C PRO A 73 14.09 -30.06 36.92
N PRO A 74 15.16 -30.56 36.27
CA PRO A 74 15.99 -29.74 35.39
C PRO A 74 15.11 -28.99 34.40
N GLU A 75 15.21 -27.66 34.40
CA GLU A 75 14.51 -26.82 33.43
C GLU A 75 14.95 -27.24 32.04
N PHE A 76 14.10 -27.99 31.34
CA PHE A 76 14.26 -28.25 29.92
C PHE A 76 13.66 -27.05 29.16
N PRO A 77 14.42 -26.40 28.26
CA PRO A 77 15.81 -26.68 27.90
C PRO A 77 16.83 -25.96 28.81
N PRO A 78 17.99 -26.59 29.09
CA PRO A 78 19.04 -25.97 29.89
C PRO A 78 19.51 -24.67 29.25
N ARG A 79 19.84 -23.65 30.05
CA ARG A 79 20.59 -22.47 29.58
C ARG A 79 21.86 -22.96 28.87
N GLY A 80 21.87 -22.89 27.53
CA GLY A 80 22.90 -23.48 26.66
C GLY A 80 22.40 -24.52 25.65
N GLY A 81 21.13 -24.91 25.70
CA GLY A 81 20.50 -25.84 24.77
C GLY A 81 20.16 -25.20 23.43
N ILE A 82 21.07 -25.32 22.47
CA ILE A 82 20.94 -25.07 21.01
C ILE A 82 19.78 -25.82 20.30
N ALA A 83 18.89 -26.50 21.02
CA ALA A 83 17.85 -27.36 20.44
C ALA A 83 16.51 -26.67 20.15
N SER A 84 16.32 -25.39 20.49
CA SER A 84 15.02 -24.72 20.31
C SER A 84 15.06 -23.29 19.74
N ILE A 85 16.25 -22.76 19.44
CA ILE A 85 16.35 -21.46 18.77
C ILE A 85 16.36 -21.74 17.26
N PRO A 86 15.32 -21.36 16.50
CA PRO A 86 15.34 -21.50 15.05
C PRO A 86 16.53 -20.72 14.45
N ILE A 87 17.25 -21.34 13.52
CA ILE A 87 18.52 -20.84 12.96
C ILE A 87 18.32 -19.62 12.03
N ASN A 88 17.09 -19.15 11.80
CA ASN A 88 16.79 -18.05 10.89
C ASN A 88 15.87 -16.98 11.50
N ILE A 89 16.15 -16.54 12.72
CA ILE A 89 15.46 -15.39 13.32
C ILE A 89 16.18 -14.12 12.86
N PRO A 90 15.50 -13.16 12.19
CA PRO A 90 16.13 -11.91 11.81
C PRO A 90 16.53 -11.12 13.07
N THR A 91 17.83 -11.00 13.31
CA THR A 91 18.39 -10.28 14.48
C THR A 91 18.35 -8.76 14.32
N GLN A 92 18.10 -8.27 13.10
CA GLN A 92 18.05 -6.86 12.75
C GLN A 92 16.62 -6.33 12.55
N GLY A 93 15.61 -6.99 13.11
CA GLY A 93 14.20 -6.60 12.95
C GLY A 93 13.54 -7.22 11.72
N LEU A 94 12.19 -7.18 11.70
CA LEU A 94 11.39 -7.75 10.60
C LEU A 94 11.46 -6.86 9.36
N PRO A 95 11.64 -7.41 8.15
CA PRO A 95 11.78 -6.63 6.92
C PRO A 95 10.64 -5.64 6.75
N GLU A 96 10.97 -4.45 6.24
CA GLU A 96 9.98 -3.42 5.96
C GLU A 96 8.96 -3.92 4.92
N SER A 97 7.71 -3.47 5.05
CA SER A 97 6.70 -3.70 4.02
C SER A 97 6.97 -2.80 2.81
N PHE A 98 6.62 -3.29 1.62
CA PHE A 98 6.73 -2.47 0.42
C PHE A 98 5.72 -1.32 0.44
N GLN A 99 6.22 -0.13 0.16
CA GLN A 99 5.42 1.10 0.14
C GLN A 99 5.41 1.70 -1.26
N PRO A 100 4.32 2.40 -1.66
CA PRO A 100 4.30 3.16 -2.89
C PRO A 100 5.22 4.38 -2.74
N ILE A 101 6.31 4.40 -3.48
CA ILE A 101 7.32 5.48 -3.41
C ILE A 101 7.29 6.39 -4.64
N GLY A 102 6.65 5.98 -5.73
CA GLY A 102 6.67 6.75 -6.96
C GLY A 102 5.94 6.09 -8.11
N ASN A 103 6.34 6.48 -9.31
CA ASN A 103 5.92 5.82 -10.55
C ASN A 103 7.05 5.75 -11.56
N ILE A 104 6.92 4.82 -12.51
CA ILE A 104 7.84 4.62 -13.64
C ILE A 104 7.08 4.87 -14.94
N SER A 105 7.62 5.75 -15.78
CA SER A 105 7.07 6.09 -17.09
C SER A 105 7.82 5.32 -18.16
N VAL A 106 7.12 4.44 -18.86
CA VAL A 106 7.69 3.53 -19.85
C VAL A 106 7.45 4.08 -21.27
N GLY A 107 8.21 3.61 -22.27
CA GLY A 107 8.33 4.17 -23.62
C GLY A 107 7.01 4.40 -24.39
N ASP A 108 5.92 3.74 -24.02
CA ASP A 108 4.61 3.89 -24.65
C ASP A 108 3.71 4.93 -23.96
N GLY A 109 4.29 5.78 -23.09
CA GLY A 109 3.53 6.71 -22.25
C GLY A 109 2.79 6.03 -21.10
N LYS A 110 2.97 4.72 -20.93
CA LYS A 110 2.40 3.93 -19.84
C LYS A 110 3.09 4.29 -18.53
N VAL A 111 2.29 4.62 -17.52
CA VAL A 111 2.79 4.93 -16.18
C VAL A 111 2.42 3.78 -15.25
N LEU A 112 3.44 3.15 -14.67
CA LEU A 112 3.25 2.06 -13.71
C LEU A 112 3.60 2.54 -12.29
N PRO A 113 2.93 2.03 -11.25
CA PRO A 113 3.28 2.35 -9.87
C PRO A 113 4.64 1.77 -9.50
N LEU A 114 5.44 2.52 -8.74
CA LEU A 114 6.72 2.05 -8.20
C LEU A 114 6.58 1.82 -6.70
N TYR A 115 6.90 0.59 -6.29
CA TYR A 115 6.95 0.20 -4.90
C TYR A 115 8.39 -0.03 -4.48
N GLY A 116 8.70 0.34 -3.24
CA GLY A 116 10.03 0.17 -2.66
C GLY A 116 9.99 -0.18 -1.18
N ARG A 117 11.04 -0.83 -0.72
CA ARG A 117 11.35 -1.04 0.71
C ARG A 117 12.85 -1.05 0.94
N ARG A 118 13.30 -0.76 2.15
CA ARG A 118 14.71 -0.99 2.53
C ARG A 118 14.97 -2.47 2.75
N THR A 119 16.13 -2.94 2.30
CA THR A 119 16.49 -4.37 2.36
C THR A 119 16.79 -4.84 3.79
N TYR A 120 17.44 -4.01 4.61
CA TYR A 120 17.77 -4.30 6.01
C TYR A 120 17.64 -3.03 6.88
N TYR A 121 17.34 -3.20 8.16
CA TYR A 121 17.34 -2.11 9.12
C TYR A 121 18.77 -1.82 9.57
N GLY A 122 19.27 -0.64 9.20
CA GLY A 122 20.59 -0.16 9.58
C GLY A 122 21.52 0.02 8.38
N SER A 123 21.90 1.28 8.14
CA SER A 123 23.00 1.74 7.27
C SER A 123 23.13 1.12 5.87
N SER A 124 22.08 0.51 5.33
CA SER A 124 22.09 0.00 3.96
C SER A 124 21.43 1.01 3.03
N ASP A 125 22.23 1.58 2.11
CA ASP A 125 21.74 2.36 0.96
C ASP A 125 21.12 1.44 -0.11
N ARG A 126 20.67 0.24 0.29
CA ARG A 126 20.07 -0.76 -0.58
C ARG A 126 18.57 -0.86 -0.36
N TRP A 127 17.90 -0.99 -1.48
CA TRP A 127 16.46 -0.99 -1.58
C TRP A 127 16.01 -2.08 -2.52
N GLN A 128 14.86 -2.65 -2.23
CA GLN A 128 14.17 -3.53 -3.15
C GLN A 128 13.06 -2.77 -3.86
N TYR A 129 12.91 -3.01 -5.17
CA TYR A 129 11.91 -2.35 -5.98
C TYR A 129 11.15 -3.33 -6.86
N TYR A 130 9.85 -3.10 -6.98
CA TYR A 130 9.02 -3.75 -7.98
C TYR A 130 7.98 -2.78 -8.52
N THR A 131 7.44 -3.10 -9.69
CA THR A 131 6.30 -2.40 -10.28
C THR A 131 5.13 -3.35 -10.47
N ARG A 132 3.94 -2.84 -10.79
CA ARG A 132 2.77 -3.67 -11.10
C ARG A 132 2.25 -3.35 -12.49
N THR A 133 1.69 -4.36 -13.15
CA THR A 133 0.96 -4.14 -14.40
C THR A 133 -0.30 -3.30 -14.16
N ASP A 134 -0.68 -2.53 -15.19
CA ASP A 134 -1.88 -1.67 -15.21
C ASP A 134 -3.16 -2.44 -15.63
N THR A 135 -3.19 -3.76 -15.41
CA THR A 135 -4.32 -4.60 -15.82
C THR A 135 -5.29 -4.75 -14.65
N TYR A 136 -6.54 -5.15 -14.92
CA TYR A 136 -7.56 -5.44 -13.91
C TYR A 136 -7.05 -6.37 -12.78
N ASN A 137 -6.19 -7.33 -13.12
CA ASN A 137 -5.44 -8.12 -12.15
C ASN A 137 -3.95 -7.71 -12.18
N PRO A 138 -3.50 -6.84 -11.27
CA PRO A 138 -2.14 -6.33 -11.27
C PRO A 138 -1.16 -7.42 -10.82
N VAL A 139 -0.17 -7.71 -11.66
CA VAL A 139 0.90 -8.67 -11.38
C VAL A 139 2.17 -7.90 -11.00
N PRO A 140 2.87 -8.28 -9.91
CA PRO A 140 4.16 -7.68 -9.57
C PRO A 140 5.22 -8.09 -10.59
N LEU A 141 5.99 -7.11 -11.05
CA LEU A 141 7.11 -7.27 -11.98
C LEU A 141 8.39 -6.76 -11.30
N PRO A 142 9.46 -7.58 -11.27
CA PRO A 142 10.75 -7.13 -10.75
C PRO A 142 11.35 -6.06 -11.67
N LEU A 143 12.22 -5.25 -11.09
CA LEU A 143 12.93 -4.18 -11.79
C LEU A 143 14.42 -4.49 -11.80
N ARG A 144 15.11 -4.10 -12.88
CA ARG A 144 16.56 -4.14 -12.96
C ARG A 144 17.16 -2.75 -12.99
N GLN A 145 18.27 -2.61 -12.29
CA GLN A 145 19.16 -1.47 -12.42
C GLN A 145 20.50 -1.95 -12.98
N GLY A 146 20.70 -1.77 -14.29
CA GLY A 146 21.84 -2.34 -15.01
C GLY A 146 21.80 -3.87 -14.99
N ASN A 147 22.82 -4.50 -14.41
CA ASN A 147 22.94 -5.96 -14.36
C ASN A 147 22.40 -6.60 -13.07
N ARG A 148 21.75 -5.82 -12.20
CA ARG A 148 21.25 -6.29 -10.91
C ARG A 148 19.72 -6.37 -10.91
N ASP A 149 19.20 -7.44 -10.34
CA ASP A 149 17.80 -7.57 -9.99
C ASP A 149 17.53 -6.83 -8.68
N CYS A 150 16.59 -5.89 -8.70
CA CYS A 150 16.22 -5.09 -7.54
C CYS A 150 15.24 -5.82 -6.62
N MET A 151 14.77 -7.03 -6.94
CA MET A 151 13.94 -7.85 -6.06
C MET A 151 14.75 -8.91 -5.29
N ASP A 152 16.05 -9.00 -5.55
CA ASP A 152 16.98 -9.90 -4.86
C ASP A 152 17.20 -9.54 -3.38
N ASP A 153 17.77 -10.47 -2.62
CA ASP A 153 18.07 -10.33 -1.18
C ASP A 153 19.00 -9.15 -0.88
N VAL A 154 19.88 -8.78 -1.81
CA VAL A 154 20.76 -7.60 -1.67
C VAL A 154 20.05 -6.31 -2.10
N GLY A 155 19.19 -6.40 -3.11
CA GLY A 155 18.53 -5.26 -3.74
C GLY A 155 19.46 -4.35 -4.55
N CYS A 156 18.93 -3.20 -4.94
CA CYS A 156 19.58 -2.17 -5.74
C CYS A 156 19.99 -0.93 -4.89
N PRO A 157 20.93 -0.10 -5.38
CA PRO A 157 21.10 1.26 -4.85
C PRO A 157 19.78 2.04 -4.75
N GLU A 158 19.73 3.05 -3.88
CA GLU A 158 18.63 4.02 -3.84
C GLU A 158 18.44 4.69 -5.21
N VAL A 159 17.19 4.76 -5.69
CA VAL A 159 16.85 5.34 -6.98
C VAL A 159 16.26 6.73 -6.78
N TYR A 160 16.65 7.66 -7.64
CA TYR A 160 16.21 9.05 -7.59
C TYR A 160 15.27 9.37 -8.75
N SER A 161 14.55 10.48 -8.61
CA SER A 161 13.72 10.99 -9.71
C SER A 161 14.60 11.34 -10.91
N GLY A 162 14.31 10.75 -12.06
CA GLY A 162 15.11 10.89 -13.28
C GLY A 162 15.90 9.64 -13.66
N ASP A 163 16.06 8.69 -12.74
CA ASP A 163 16.75 7.43 -13.01
C ASP A 163 15.96 6.55 -13.98
N HIS A 164 16.68 5.64 -14.64
CA HIS A 164 16.08 4.71 -15.59
C HIS A 164 16.22 3.28 -15.09
N LEU A 165 15.09 2.62 -14.89
CA LEU A 165 15.03 1.20 -14.51
C LEU A 165 14.42 0.39 -15.64
N GLU A 166 14.83 -0.86 -15.75
CA GLU A 166 14.28 -1.79 -16.72
C GLU A 166 13.23 -2.67 -16.04
N VAL A 167 12.07 -2.83 -16.68
CA VAL A 167 10.98 -3.67 -16.16
C VAL A 167 11.16 -5.09 -16.69
N GLU A 168 11.47 -6.04 -15.81
CA GLU A 168 11.57 -7.44 -16.20
C GLU A 168 10.21 -7.96 -16.70
N GLY A 169 10.25 -8.84 -17.70
CA GLY A 169 9.06 -9.36 -18.38
C GLY A 169 8.57 -8.50 -19.55
N THR A 170 8.73 -7.17 -19.51
CA THR A 170 8.44 -6.31 -20.68
C THR A 170 9.71 -5.89 -21.41
N GLY A 171 10.87 -5.89 -20.75
CA GLY A 171 12.16 -5.48 -21.34
C GLY A 171 12.24 -3.98 -21.64
N GLN A 172 11.25 -3.21 -21.21
CA GLN A 172 11.18 -1.78 -21.46
C GLN A 172 11.91 -1.03 -20.35
N ARG A 173 12.66 0.01 -20.74
CA ARG A 173 13.29 0.95 -19.80
C ARG A 173 12.34 2.12 -19.55
N GLY A 174 12.14 2.45 -18.29
CA GLY A 174 11.26 3.53 -17.87
C GLY A 174 11.95 4.52 -16.94
N LYS A 175 11.51 5.78 -17.05
CA LYS A 175 12.00 6.89 -16.21
C LYS A 175 11.25 6.91 -14.88
N VAL A 176 12.00 6.91 -13.78
CA VAL A 176 11.49 6.93 -12.42
C VAL A 176 11.15 8.35 -11.99
N ARG A 177 10.05 8.49 -11.25
CA ARG A 177 9.67 9.69 -10.54
C ARG A 177 9.21 9.32 -9.13
N ILE A 178 10.00 9.73 -8.15
CA ILE A 178 9.76 9.47 -6.72
C ILE A 178 8.82 10.56 -6.17
N PHE A 179 7.87 10.14 -5.35
CA PHE A 179 6.98 11.05 -4.65
C PHE A 179 7.76 11.78 -3.56
N ARG A 180 7.63 13.10 -3.55
CA ARG A 180 8.09 13.91 -2.42
C ARG A 180 7.02 13.82 -1.34
N MET A 181 7.27 13.01 -0.33
CA MET A 181 6.46 13.05 0.88
C MET A 181 6.98 14.19 1.75
N ASP A 182 6.18 15.24 1.92
CA ASP A 182 6.43 16.21 2.97
C ASP A 182 6.21 15.50 4.31
N GLY A 183 7.31 15.16 5.00
CA GLY A 183 7.26 14.57 6.33
C GLY A 183 6.59 15.52 7.33
N PRO A 184 6.21 15.04 8.52
CA PRO A 184 5.66 15.89 9.56
C PRO A 184 6.65 17.03 9.85
N ARG A 185 6.27 18.25 9.47
CA ARG A 185 7.04 19.45 9.79
C ARG A 185 6.61 19.94 11.16
N TYR A 186 7.59 20.29 11.99
CA TYR A 186 7.32 20.97 13.25
C TYR A 186 6.57 22.27 12.97
N VAL A 187 5.44 22.48 13.67
CA VAL A 187 4.72 23.75 13.67
C VAL A 187 5.14 24.50 14.94
N PRO A 188 6.06 25.48 14.86
CA PRO A 188 6.42 26.28 16.02
C PRO A 188 5.20 27.04 16.55
N GLY A 189 4.90 26.91 17.84
CA GLY A 189 3.88 27.71 18.53
C GLY A 189 2.60 27.00 18.98
N LEU A 190 2.49 25.67 18.81
CA LEU A 190 1.44 24.88 19.45
C LEU A 190 1.99 24.30 20.77
N LEU A 191 1.85 25.06 21.85
CA LEU A 191 1.94 24.60 23.24
C LEU A 191 0.68 25.03 23.98
#